data_AF-A0A1F9UE14-F1
#
_entry.id   AF-A0A1F9UE14-F1
#
_cell.length_a   1.000
_cell.length_b   1.000
_cell.length_c   1.000
_cell.angle_alpha   90.00
_cell.angle_beta   90.00
_cell.angle_gamma   90.00
#
_symmetry.space_group_name_H-M   'P 1'
#
loop_
_entity.id
_entity.type
_entity.pdbx_description
1 polymer ?
#
loop_
_entity_poly.entity_id
_entity_poly.type
_entity_poly.pdbx_seq_one_letter_code
_entity_poly.pdbx_strand_id
1 'polypeptide(L)'
;MRYNVAVKKEKPLKPRDHPALLRDLPLRLAELEVELRLHAGRKVDDRPLKSISGVSQVAIGPEKAVQFAVGKKAYAAGHADITYADSNHARGVRHIRFYEAKKVVLDIEGDFEDQQLGSNFRFKNIDVYLPGLWEADLIKLTDHLRHHTSERKLAFHKKRAAALERLRRF
;
A
#
# COMPACT_ATOMS: atom_id res chain seq x y z
N MET A 1 7.77 18.27 44.28
CA MET A 1 8.10 17.10 43.44
C MET A 1 7.80 17.43 41.99
N ARG A 2 8.80 17.43 41.10
CA ARG A 2 8.61 17.63 39.65
C ARG A 2 8.89 16.30 38.96
N TYR A 3 7.86 15.69 38.39
CA TYR A 3 8.01 14.47 37.59
C TYR A 3 8.56 14.85 36.21
N ASN A 4 9.86 14.64 36.00
CA ASN A 4 10.45 14.63 34.67
C ASN A 4 10.10 13.30 34.00
N VAL A 5 8.97 13.24 33.29
CA VAL A 5 8.70 12.13 32.37
C VAL A 5 9.58 12.37 31.14
N ALA A 6 10.76 11.76 31.14
CA ALA A 6 11.61 11.70 29.97
C ALA A 6 10.87 10.88 28.88
N VAL A 7 10.17 11.57 27.99
CA VAL A 7 9.67 10.99 26.74
C VAL A 7 10.91 10.52 25.97
N LYS A 8 11.20 9.21 26.02
CA LYS A 8 12.22 8.61 25.16
C LYS A 8 11.86 8.96 23.72
N LYS A 9 12.62 9.88 23.12
CA LYS A 9 12.62 10.07 21.67
C LYS A 9 13.15 8.76 21.08
N GLU A 10 12.24 7.91 20.63
CA GLU A 10 12.59 6.73 19.83
C GLU A 10 13.43 7.22 18.65
N LYS A 11 14.69 6.80 18.61
CA LYS A 11 15.55 7.08 17.47
C LYS A 11 14.98 6.29 16.28
N PRO A 12 14.79 6.90 15.10
CA PRO A 12 14.41 6.15 13.91
C PRO A 12 15.47 5.08 13.67
N LEU A 13 15.06 3.81 13.75
CA LEU A 13 15.91 2.68 13.42
C LEU A 13 16.19 2.71 11.92
N LYS A 14 17.45 2.53 11.54
CA LYS A 14 17.78 2.42 10.13
C LYS A 14 17.18 1.10 9.61
N PRO A 15 16.48 1.11 8.46
CA PRO A 15 15.82 -0.07 7.90
C PRO A 15 16.74 -1.28 7.64
N ARG A 16 18.05 -1.05 7.65
CA ARG A 16 19.09 -2.06 7.44
C ARG A 16 19.08 -3.17 8.50
N ASP A 17 18.47 -2.93 9.66
CA ASP A 17 18.51 -3.85 10.81
C ASP A 17 17.29 -4.78 10.89
N HIS A 18 16.33 -4.70 9.96
CA HIS A 18 15.18 -5.59 9.92
C HIS A 18 14.97 -6.22 8.52
N PRO A 19 15.43 -7.47 8.30
CA PRO A 19 15.38 -8.12 6.97
C PRO A 19 13.95 -8.28 6.43
N ALA A 20 12.93 -8.33 7.29
CA ALA A 20 11.52 -8.37 6.90
C ALA A 20 11.03 -7.07 6.23
N LEU A 21 11.66 -5.92 6.52
CA LEU A 21 11.31 -4.62 5.94
C LEU A 21 11.90 -4.42 4.54
N LEU A 22 13.01 -5.08 4.22
CA LEU A 22 13.76 -4.81 2.99
C LEU A 22 13.25 -5.55 1.76
N ARG A 23 12.61 -6.73 1.89
CA ARG A 23 12.22 -7.52 0.72
C ARG A 23 10.79 -7.28 0.24
N ASP A 24 9.80 -7.33 1.14
CA ASP A 24 8.40 -7.41 0.71
C ASP A 24 7.52 -6.24 1.15
N LEU A 25 7.87 -5.57 2.26
CA LEU A 25 7.04 -4.52 2.84
C LEU A 25 6.78 -3.34 1.87
N PRO A 26 7.78 -2.85 1.12
CA PRO A 26 7.56 -1.74 0.18
C PRO A 26 6.58 -2.10 -0.94
N LEU A 27 6.73 -3.32 -1.49
CA LEU A 27 5.86 -3.82 -2.54
C LEU A 27 4.42 -4.03 -2.01
N ARG A 28 4.30 -4.61 -0.82
CA ARG A 28 3.01 -4.79 -0.12
C ARG A 28 2.29 -3.47 0.12
N LEU A 29 3.02 -2.43 0.53
CA LEU A 29 2.47 -1.10 0.74
C LEU A 29 1.98 -0.48 -0.57
N ALA A 30 2.78 -0.59 -1.65
CA ALA A 30 2.38 -0.11 -2.97
C ALA A 30 1.13 -0.84 -3.49
N GLU A 31 1.05 -2.17 -3.35
CA GLU A 31 -0.14 -2.94 -3.70
C GLU A 31 -1.38 -2.49 -2.91
N LEU A 32 -1.23 -2.26 -1.61
CA LEU A 32 -2.32 -1.77 -0.75
C LEU A 32 -2.78 -0.37 -1.15
N GLU A 33 -1.84 0.55 -1.42
CA GLU A 33 -2.15 1.92 -1.83
C GLU A 33 -3.00 1.94 -3.11
N VAL A 34 -2.58 1.18 -4.13
CA VAL A 34 -3.32 1.04 -5.39
C VAL A 34 -4.72 0.47 -5.12
N GLU A 35 -4.82 -0.55 -4.28
CA GLU A 35 -6.11 -1.16 -3.95
C GLU A 35 -7.04 -0.16 -3.26
N LEU A 36 -6.55 0.58 -2.27
CA LEU A 36 -7.33 1.57 -1.53
C LEU A 36 -7.85 2.70 -2.43
N ARG A 37 -7.04 3.13 -3.42
CA ARG A 37 -7.48 4.12 -4.41
C ARG A 37 -8.59 3.62 -5.31
N LEU A 38 -8.47 2.38 -5.79
CA LEU A 38 -9.48 1.76 -6.65
C LEU A 38 -10.77 1.46 -5.89
N HIS A 39 -10.71 1.35 -4.56
CA HIS A 39 -11.81 0.89 -3.74
C HIS A 39 -13.08 1.75 -3.88
N ALA A 40 -12.97 3.08 -3.99
CA ALA A 40 -14.13 3.97 -4.10
C ALA A 40 -14.97 3.72 -5.37
N GLY A 41 -14.37 3.17 -6.43
CA GLY A 41 -15.05 2.86 -7.69
C GLY A 41 -15.69 1.47 -7.76
N ARG A 42 -15.59 0.64 -6.70
CA ARG A 42 -16.03 -0.77 -6.72
C ARG A 42 -17.40 -0.96 -6.10
N LYS A 43 -18.18 -1.89 -6.66
CA LYS A 43 -19.43 -2.37 -6.06
C LYS A 43 -19.13 -3.15 -4.77
N VAL A 44 -20.12 -3.26 -3.89
CA VAL A 44 -19.97 -3.89 -2.56
C VAL A 44 -19.42 -5.33 -2.66
N ASP A 45 -19.82 -6.08 -3.68
CA ASP A 45 -19.40 -7.46 -3.91
C ASP A 45 -18.04 -7.60 -4.61
N ASP A 46 -17.49 -6.50 -5.15
CA ASP A 46 -16.20 -6.46 -5.84
C ASP A 46 -15.02 -6.07 -4.91
N ARG A 47 -15.29 -6.00 -3.60
CA ARG A 47 -14.31 -5.57 -2.58
C ARG A 47 -13.35 -6.72 -2.22
N PRO A 48 -12.04 -6.60 -2.48
CA PRO A 48 -11.08 -7.66 -2.19
C PRO A 48 -10.67 -7.70 -0.71
N LEU A 49 -10.82 -6.57 0.01
CA LEU A 49 -10.43 -6.44 1.41
C LEU A 49 -11.68 -6.31 2.28
N LYS A 50 -12.19 -7.44 2.80
CA LYS A 50 -13.29 -7.44 3.78
C LYS A 50 -12.87 -6.90 5.14
N SER A 51 -11.57 -6.91 5.43
CA SER A 51 -10.99 -6.50 6.71
C SER A 51 -10.84 -5.00 6.89
N ILE A 52 -11.12 -4.20 5.84
CA ILE A 52 -11.08 -2.74 5.90
C ILE A 52 -12.50 -2.16 5.84
N SER A 53 -12.73 -1.07 6.56
CA SER A 53 -14.00 -0.33 6.55
C SER A 53 -13.77 1.18 6.57
N GLY A 54 -14.84 1.97 6.37
CA GLY A 54 -14.76 3.43 6.47
C GLY A 54 -13.83 4.11 5.45
N VAL A 55 -13.62 3.48 4.29
CA VAL A 55 -12.69 3.97 3.27
C VAL A 55 -13.16 5.32 2.74
N SER A 56 -12.31 6.33 2.87
CA SER A 56 -12.61 7.69 2.42
C SER A 56 -11.34 8.45 2.07
N GLN A 57 -11.45 9.39 1.13
CA GLN A 57 -10.36 10.32 0.85
C GLN A 57 -10.26 11.37 1.96
N VAL A 58 -9.03 11.66 2.39
CA VAL A 58 -8.72 12.68 3.38
C VAL A 58 -7.48 13.47 2.99
N ALA A 59 -7.32 14.64 3.60
CA ALA A 59 -6.07 15.37 3.58
C ALA A 59 -5.33 15.16 4.90
N ILE A 60 -4.06 14.74 4.85
CA ILE A 60 -3.16 14.71 6.00
C ILE A 60 -2.02 15.69 5.71
N GLY A 61 -2.07 16.85 6.35
CA GLY A 61 -1.20 17.97 5.96
C GLY A 61 -1.49 18.39 4.51
N PRO A 62 -0.45 18.53 3.64
CA PRO A 62 -0.62 18.87 2.23
C PRO A 62 -0.98 17.67 1.33
N GLU A 63 -0.95 16.43 1.85
CA GLU A 63 -1.09 15.22 1.05
C GLU A 63 -2.54 14.71 1.01
N LYS A 64 -2.99 14.26 -0.17
CA LYS A 64 -4.21 13.47 -0.32
C LYS A 64 -3.91 12.01 0.02
N ALA A 65 -4.56 11.51 1.06
CA ALA A 65 -4.46 10.13 1.52
C ALA A 65 -5.83 9.45 1.49
N VAL A 66 -5.84 8.12 1.54
CA VAL A 66 -7.03 7.30 1.73
C VAL A 66 -7.00 6.79 3.16
N GLN A 67 -7.96 7.21 3.99
CA GLN A 67 -8.14 6.66 5.33
C GLN A 67 -9.02 5.43 5.28
N PHE A 68 -8.77 4.50 6.19
CA PHE A 68 -9.54 3.28 6.36
C PHE A 68 -9.35 2.73 7.78
N ALA A 69 -10.30 1.92 8.23
CA ALA A 69 -10.26 1.28 9.55
C ALA A 69 -9.94 -0.21 9.43
N VAL A 70 -9.13 -0.72 10.34
CA VAL A 70 -8.81 -2.15 10.50
C VAL A 70 -9.17 -2.53 11.92
N GLY A 71 -10.28 -3.26 12.08
CA GLY A 71 -10.89 -3.45 13.39
C GLY A 71 -11.26 -2.10 14.03
N LYS A 72 -10.61 -1.76 15.15
CA LYS A 72 -10.82 -0.49 15.88
C LYS A 72 -9.76 0.58 15.57
N LYS A 73 -8.75 0.26 14.75
CA LYS A 73 -7.62 1.15 14.47
C LYS A 73 -7.84 1.90 13.17
N ALA A 74 -7.48 3.18 13.17
CA ALA A 74 -7.57 4.05 11.99
C ALA A 74 -6.19 4.19 11.34
N TYR A 75 -6.14 3.86 10.06
CA TYR A 75 -4.96 3.94 9.22
C TYR A 75 -5.23 4.87 8.03
N ALA A 76 -4.17 5.35 7.40
CA ALA A 76 -4.26 5.92 6.08
C ALA A 76 -3.05 5.54 5.23
N ALA A 77 -3.25 5.53 3.92
CA ALA A 77 -2.17 5.38 2.94
C ALA A 77 -2.27 6.52 1.94
N GLY A 78 -1.15 7.14 1.60
CA GLY A 78 -1.09 8.19 0.60
C GLY A 78 0.23 8.20 -0.14
N HIS A 79 0.33 9.07 -1.13
CA HIS A 79 1.57 9.27 -1.85
C HIS A 79 1.77 10.69 -2.33
N ALA A 80 3.01 11.02 -2.63
CA ALA A 80 3.41 12.21 -3.35
C ALA A 80 4.37 11.84 -4.49
N ASP A 81 4.10 12.36 -5.68
CA ASP A 81 4.90 12.09 -6.88
C ASP A 81 5.71 13.34 -7.26
N ILE A 82 7.01 13.13 -7.51
CA ILE A 82 7.95 14.10 -8.04
C ILE A 82 8.34 13.63 -9.44
N THR A 83 7.78 14.24 -10.47
CA THR A 83 7.98 13.79 -11.85
C THR A 83 9.29 14.32 -12.42
N TYR A 84 10.02 13.49 -13.16
CA TYR A 84 11.20 13.93 -13.90
C TYR A 84 10.83 14.93 -14.99
N ALA A 85 11.74 15.86 -15.29
CA ALA A 85 11.62 16.72 -16.46
C ALA A 85 11.48 15.85 -17.73
N ASP A 86 10.68 16.32 -18.69
CA ASP A 86 10.43 15.65 -19.98
C ASP A 86 9.71 14.29 -19.91
N SER A 87 9.17 13.89 -18.74
CA SER A 87 8.45 12.62 -18.60
C SER A 87 6.95 12.69 -18.89
N ASN A 88 6.39 13.87 -19.17
CA ASN A 88 4.94 14.10 -19.25
C ASN A 88 4.17 13.50 -18.05
N HIS A 89 4.76 13.59 -16.86
CA HIS A 89 4.27 12.98 -15.62
C HIS A 89 4.24 11.44 -15.59
N ALA A 90 4.76 10.77 -16.60
CA ALA A 90 4.76 9.30 -16.67
C ALA A 90 5.87 8.66 -15.82
N ARG A 91 6.92 9.40 -15.44
CA ARG A 91 8.06 8.87 -14.67
C ARG A 91 8.53 9.86 -13.62
N GLY A 92 8.98 9.33 -12.49
CA GLY A 92 9.48 10.16 -11.39
C GLY A 92 9.86 9.35 -10.17
N VAL A 93 9.93 10.06 -9.05
CA VAL A 93 10.09 9.51 -7.70
C VAL A 93 8.74 9.59 -7.01
N ARG A 94 8.29 8.48 -6.41
CA ARG A 94 7.07 8.40 -5.61
C ARG A 94 7.45 8.14 -4.17
N HIS A 95 6.91 8.97 -3.27
CA HIS A 95 6.90 8.70 -1.83
C HIS A 95 5.57 8.02 -1.49
N ILE A 96 5.59 6.85 -0.89
CA ILE A 96 4.40 6.17 -0.37
C ILE A 96 4.45 6.21 1.15
N ARG A 97 3.39 6.77 1.76
CA ARG A 97 3.31 6.98 3.20
C ARG A 97 2.20 6.16 3.82
N PHE A 98 2.52 5.54 4.95
CA PHE A 98 1.55 4.88 5.82
C PHE A 98 1.40 5.66 7.11
N TYR A 99 0.15 5.86 7.51
CA TYR A 99 -0.21 6.66 8.67
C TYR A 99 -0.95 5.81 9.70
N GLU A 100 -0.54 5.92 10.96
CA GLU A 100 -1.31 5.46 12.11
C GLU A 100 -1.77 6.69 12.89
N ALA A 101 -3.08 6.83 13.11
CA ALA A 101 -3.65 8.01 13.79
C ALA A 101 -3.12 9.36 13.25
N LYS A 102 -3.05 9.50 11.91
CA LYS A 102 -2.53 10.67 11.18
C LYS A 102 -1.05 10.98 11.36
N LYS A 103 -0.28 10.12 12.04
CA LYS A 103 1.18 10.20 12.13
C LYS A 103 1.80 9.30 11.08
N VAL A 104 2.77 9.81 10.32
CA VAL A 104 3.59 8.98 9.41
C VAL A 104 4.36 7.97 10.24
N VAL A 105 4.09 6.68 10.03
CA VAL A 105 4.80 5.56 10.66
C VAL A 105 5.73 4.85 9.68
N LEU A 106 5.47 5.00 8.38
CA LEU A 106 6.32 4.49 7.30
C LEU A 106 6.27 5.50 6.14
N ASP A 107 7.44 5.86 5.62
CA ASP A 107 7.61 6.64 4.38
C ASP A 107 8.68 5.95 3.54
N ILE A 108 8.30 5.55 2.33
CA ILE A 108 9.19 4.88 1.38
C ILE A 108 9.29 5.67 0.10
N GLU A 109 10.48 5.71 -0.47
CA GLU A 109 10.77 6.33 -1.74
C GLU A 109 11.10 5.24 -2.78
N GLY A 110 10.60 5.43 -3.99
CA GLY A 110 10.99 4.61 -5.13
C GLY A 110 10.75 5.31 -6.46
N ASP A 111 11.37 4.78 -7.52
CA ASP A 111 11.03 5.22 -8.87
C ASP A 111 9.65 4.70 -9.25
N PHE A 112 8.84 5.55 -9.89
CA PHE A 112 7.63 5.09 -10.55
C PHE A 112 7.70 5.32 -12.05
N GLU A 113 7.02 4.43 -12.78
CA GLU A 113 6.77 4.55 -14.20
C GLU A 113 5.31 4.15 -14.48
N ASP A 114 4.50 5.12 -14.85
CA ASP A 114 3.12 4.95 -15.25
C ASP A 114 3.07 4.62 -16.74
N GLN A 115 2.88 3.34 -17.06
CA GLN A 115 2.57 2.88 -18.41
C GLN A 115 1.05 2.79 -18.58
N GLN A 116 0.54 2.89 -19.81
CA GLN A 116 -0.90 2.84 -20.12
C GLN A 116 -1.64 1.61 -19.56
N LEU A 117 -0.92 0.56 -19.15
CA LEU A 117 -1.44 -0.69 -18.58
C LEU A 117 -1.11 -0.91 -17.10
N GLY A 118 -0.38 0.00 -16.44
CA GLY A 118 -0.05 -0.11 -15.02
C GLY A 118 1.08 0.81 -14.56
N SER A 119 1.11 1.10 -13.26
CA SER A 119 2.19 1.83 -12.58
C SER A 119 3.19 0.80 -12.04
N ASN A 120 4.44 0.90 -12.47
CA ASN A 120 5.54 0.13 -11.91
C ASN A 120 6.24 0.97 -10.83
N PHE A 121 6.24 0.50 -9.59
CA PHE A 121 6.98 1.11 -8.49
C PHE A 121 8.22 0.28 -8.15
N ARG A 122 9.40 0.91 -8.18
CA ARG A 122 10.69 0.32 -7.83
C ARG A 122 11.22 0.99 -6.57
N PHE A 123 11.09 0.28 -5.45
CA PHE A 123 11.59 0.71 -4.15
C PHE A 123 13.09 1.08 -4.19
N LYS A 124 13.44 2.20 -3.55
CA LYS A 124 14.81 2.70 -3.41
C LYS A 124 15.22 2.87 -1.96
N ASN A 125 14.42 3.58 -1.17
CA ASN A 125 14.78 3.99 0.17
C ASN A 125 13.59 4.01 1.13
N ILE A 126 13.87 3.98 2.42
CA ILE A 126 12.89 4.24 3.48
C ILE A 126 13.36 5.50 4.21
N ASP A 127 12.52 6.53 4.18
CA ASP A 127 12.81 7.83 4.79
C ASP A 127 12.36 7.86 6.25
N VAL A 128 11.23 7.22 6.55
CA VAL A 128 10.67 7.11 7.90
C VAL A 128 10.27 5.67 8.18
N TYR A 129 10.64 5.18 9.35
CA TYR A 129 10.17 3.91 9.88
C TYR A 129 10.09 3.98 11.40
N LEU A 130 8.88 3.87 11.92
CA LEU A 130 8.57 3.86 13.34
C LEU A 130 7.97 2.50 13.70
N PRO A 131 8.71 1.58 14.34
CA PRO A 131 8.19 0.26 14.67
C PRO A 131 6.90 0.33 15.51
N GLY A 132 5.98 -0.60 15.28
CA GLY A 132 4.72 -0.63 16.03
C GLY A 132 3.77 -1.72 15.58
N LEU A 133 2.59 -1.79 16.24
CA LEU A 133 1.59 -2.82 15.94
C LEU A 133 1.02 -2.71 14.52
N TRP A 134 1.14 -1.55 13.88
CA TRP A 134 0.71 -1.33 12.51
C TRP A 134 1.41 -2.28 11.51
N GLU A 135 2.59 -2.80 11.83
CA GLU A 135 3.34 -3.73 10.96
C GLU A 135 2.58 -5.05 10.77
N ALA A 136 2.13 -5.63 11.87
CA ALA A 136 1.36 -6.88 11.86
C ALA A 136 0.02 -6.69 11.13
N ASP A 137 -0.62 -5.54 11.35
CA ASP A 137 -1.86 -5.19 10.66
C ASP A 137 -1.63 -5.02 9.15
N LEU A 138 -0.55 -4.32 8.74
CA LEU A 138 -0.19 -4.15 7.33
C LEU A 138 0.12 -5.49 6.64
N ILE A 139 0.87 -6.38 7.30
CA ILE A 139 1.18 -7.71 6.76
C ILE A 139 -0.11 -8.51 6.56
N LYS A 140 -0.98 -8.55 7.57
CA LYS A 140 -2.26 -9.25 7.49
C LYS A 140 -3.17 -8.73 6.37
N LEU A 141 -3.26 -7.41 6.21
CA LEU A 141 -4.03 -6.79 5.13
C LEU A 141 -3.50 -7.17 3.75
N THR A 142 -2.19 -7.13 3.60
CA THR A 142 -1.55 -7.38 2.31
C THR A 142 -1.52 -8.86 1.95
N ASP A 143 -1.49 -9.76 2.95
CA ASP A 143 -1.72 -11.19 2.74
C ASP A 143 -3.15 -11.47 2.25
N HIS A 144 -4.17 -10.85 2.84
CA HIS A 144 -5.55 -10.96 2.35
C HIS A 144 -5.67 -10.47 0.89
N LEU A 145 -5.04 -9.33 0.56
CA LEU A 145 -5.03 -8.77 -0.79
C LEU A 145 -4.40 -9.74 -1.80
N ARG A 146 -3.22 -10.29 -1.47
CA ARG A 146 -2.48 -11.20 -2.34
C ARG A 146 -3.19 -12.53 -2.51
N HIS A 147 -3.81 -13.06 -1.46
CA HIS A 147 -4.61 -14.27 -1.53
C HIS A 147 -5.79 -14.09 -2.50
N HIS A 148 -6.58 -13.02 -2.30
CA HIS A 148 -7.71 -12.71 -3.18
C HIS A 148 -7.26 -12.47 -4.64
N THR A 149 -6.14 -11.78 -4.85
CA THR A 149 -5.58 -11.55 -6.19
C THR A 149 -5.17 -12.87 -6.85
N SER A 150 -4.61 -13.80 -6.08
CA SER A 150 -4.22 -15.13 -6.56
C SER A 150 -5.43 -15.99 -6.92
N GLU A 151 -6.48 -15.99 -6.08
CA GLU A 151 -7.75 -16.67 -6.38
C GLU A 151 -8.40 -16.14 -7.66
N ARG A 152 -8.42 -14.81 -7.85
CA ARG A 152 -8.93 -14.19 -9.08
C ARG A 152 -8.13 -14.59 -10.31
N LYS A 153 -6.80 -14.61 -10.22
CA LYS A 153 -5.93 -15.08 -11.31
C LYS A 153 -6.23 -16.54 -11.65
N LEU A 154 -6.34 -17.41 -10.64
CA LEU A 154 -6.67 -18.82 -10.83
C LEU A 154 -8.03 -18.98 -11.53
N ALA A 155 -9.07 -18.27 -11.05
CA ALA A 155 -10.40 -18.30 -11.64
C ALA A 155 -10.40 -17.80 -13.10
N PHE A 156 -9.66 -16.74 -13.40
CA PHE A 156 -9.48 -16.24 -14.76
C PHE A 156 -8.81 -17.28 -15.67
N HIS A 157 -7.70 -17.89 -15.23
CA HIS A 157 -7.01 -18.93 -15.98
C HIS A 157 -7.89 -20.15 -16.22
N LYS A 158 -8.68 -20.58 -15.23
CA LYS A 158 -9.65 -21.68 -15.36
C LYS A 158 -10.73 -21.36 -16.40
N LYS A 159 -11.30 -20.15 -16.37
CA LYS A 159 -12.28 -19.70 -17.38
C LYS A 159 -11.66 -19.66 -18.78
N ARG A 160 -10.44 -19.14 -18.91
CA ARG A 160 -9.71 -19.07 -20.19
C ARG A 160 -9.41 -20.46 -20.73
N ALA A 161 -8.95 -21.40 -19.90
CA ALA A 161 -8.70 -22.78 -20.30
C ALA A 161 -9.98 -23.47 -20.78
N ALA A 162 -11.09 -23.33 -20.04
CA ALA A 162 -12.39 -23.87 -20.46
C ALA A 162 -12.91 -23.28 -21.78
N ALA A 163 -12.69 -21.98 -22.02
CA ALA A 163 -13.03 -21.34 -23.29
C ALA A 163 -12.18 -21.87 -24.46
N LEU A 164 -10.87 -22.06 -24.24
CA LEU A 164 -9.97 -22.63 -25.24
C LEU A 164 -10.30 -24.10 -25.55
N GLU A 165 -10.69 -24.90 -24.56
CA GLU A 165 -11.15 -26.27 -24.79
C GLU A 165 -12.45 -26.33 -25.61
N ARG A 166 -13.39 -25.40 -25.37
CA ARG A 166 -14.61 -25.31 -26.18
C ARG A 166 -14.29 -24.96 -27.64
N LEU A 167 -13.39 -24.02 -27.86
CA LEU A 167 -12.95 -23.63 -29.21
C LEU A 167 -12.20 -24.76 -29.95
N ARG A 168 -11.53 -25.67 -29.23
CA ARG A 168 -10.86 -26.85 -29.83
C ARG A 168 -11.80 -28.01 -30.17
N ARG A 169 -13.03 -27.99 -29.66
CA ARG A 169 -14.06 -29.01 -29.93
C ARG A 169 -14.96 -28.65 -31.12
N PHE A 170 -14.79 -27.46 -31.68
CA PHE A 170 -15.34 -27.02 -32.96
C PHE A 170 -14.22 -26.98 -34.00
#